data_AF-A0A7C4EXQ9-F1
#
_entry.id   AF-A0A7C4EXQ9-F1
#
_cell.length_a   1.000
_cell.length_b   1.000
_cell.length_c   1.000
_cell.angle_alpha   90.00
_cell.angle_beta   90.00
_cell.angle_gamma   90.00
#
_symmetry.space_group_name_H-M   'P 1'
#
loop_
_entity.id
_entity.type
_entity.pdbx_description
1 polymer ?
#
loop_
_entity_poly.entity_id
_entity_poly.type
_entity_poly.pdbx_seq_one_letter_code
_entity_poly.pdbx_strand_id
1 'polypeptide(L)'
;MKTILVYHQSAEVRQNLKDILTNAGYQVLSPEEIIEAINHYAAKNLDLIIAEPQFLTYLSRQSQPLRAPFVALLDRTDARLAVELLQNGARECLSPPYRQVEVVGTVQYLLGEEPRKIKKPITVPFWLPFVGGLFLLGLWWFFGKQPAVQIIDLPYDEPTAILADRNFIWISDWYTQSIYQYEQPVLERYFRLSTVNHFSDFGPVALAKKDDVLYSIGNDGILRRHSGDEHSVPEIVADLKITGVTGMCFADDYLWVVTNNPAKLYQFNTSSFNPGREWNCSDIQPIGLEKVNDGFLTLDTFSRRVVLVNPEGNELVLKKNCSSRILILSGRITAFARLKKRAFVTILVSPKHSKLFCFNIRI
;
A
#
# COMPACT_ATOMS: atom_id res chain seq x y z
N MET A 1 15.19 -14.61 -30.35
CA MET A 1 14.33 -13.47 -29.98
C MET A 1 13.09 -14.07 -29.36
N LYS A 2 12.68 -13.65 -28.16
CA LYS A 2 11.51 -14.25 -27.51
C LYS A 2 10.22 -13.81 -28.21
N THR A 3 9.30 -14.75 -28.41
CA THR A 3 8.03 -14.57 -29.11
C THR A 3 6.88 -14.47 -28.12
N ILE A 4 6.14 -13.37 -28.17
CA ILE A 4 5.00 -13.07 -27.30
C ILE A 4 3.74 -13.02 -28.15
N LEU A 5 2.71 -13.77 -27.76
CA LEU A 5 1.37 -13.66 -28.34
C LEU A 5 0.58 -12.62 -27.55
N VAL A 6 0.03 -11.62 -28.23
CA VAL A 6 -0.85 -10.60 -27.67
C VAL A 6 -2.23 -10.72 -28.31
N TYR A 7 -3.28 -10.91 -27.51
CA TYR A 7 -4.66 -10.94 -28.01
C TYR A 7 -5.60 -10.11 -27.13
N HIS A 8 -6.38 -9.25 -27.76
CA HIS A 8 -7.38 -8.41 -27.10
C HIS A 8 -8.41 -7.97 -28.14
N GLN A 9 -9.71 -7.86 -27.81
CA GLN A 9 -10.73 -7.47 -28.80
C GLN A 9 -10.52 -6.05 -29.38
N SER A 10 -10.17 -5.08 -28.53
CA SER A 10 -9.82 -3.72 -28.97
C SER A 10 -8.51 -3.68 -29.77
N ALA A 11 -8.59 -3.21 -31.03
CA ALA A 11 -7.44 -3.02 -31.91
C ALA A 11 -6.43 -1.99 -31.35
N GLU A 12 -6.93 -0.95 -30.67
CA GLU A 12 -6.09 0.08 -30.04
C GLU A 12 -5.21 -0.52 -28.94
N VAL A 13 -5.79 -1.35 -28.07
CA VAL A 13 -5.05 -2.03 -26.99
C VAL A 13 -4.01 -2.99 -27.58
N ARG A 14 -4.38 -3.78 -28.60
CA ARG A 14 -3.45 -4.67 -29.30
C ARG A 14 -2.26 -3.90 -29.87
N GLN A 15 -2.53 -2.81 -30.59
CA GLN A 15 -1.48 -2.00 -31.23
C GLN A 15 -0.57 -1.33 -30.20
N ASN A 16 -1.14 -0.75 -29.13
CA ASN A 16 -0.35 -0.16 -28.04
C ASN A 16 0.58 -1.19 -27.37
N LEU A 17 0.06 -2.37 -27.01
CA LEU A 17 0.86 -3.44 -26.42
C LEU A 17 1.93 -3.96 -27.40
N LYS A 18 1.58 -4.11 -28.68
CA LYS A 18 2.52 -4.50 -29.74
C LYS A 18 3.67 -3.50 -29.86
N ASP A 19 3.38 -2.20 -29.84
CA ASP A 19 4.40 -1.15 -29.92
C ASP A 19 5.29 -1.14 -28.67
N ILE A 20 4.70 -1.23 -27.47
CA ILE A 20 5.43 -1.32 -26.20
C ILE A 20 6.44 -2.48 -26.22
N LEU A 21 6.00 -3.68 -26.61
CA LEU A 21 6.79 -4.90 -26.57
C LEU A 21 7.82 -4.97 -27.71
N THR A 22 7.45 -4.52 -28.92
CA THR A 22 8.39 -4.44 -30.05
C THR A 22 9.52 -3.46 -29.74
N ASN A 23 9.21 -2.31 -29.15
CA ASN A 23 10.22 -1.35 -28.69
C ASN A 23 11.13 -1.89 -27.57
N ALA A 24 10.65 -2.88 -26.81
CA ALA A 24 11.47 -3.59 -25.81
C ALA A 24 12.31 -4.74 -26.41
N GLY A 25 12.18 -5.02 -27.71
CA GLY A 25 12.98 -6.01 -28.44
C GLY A 25 12.36 -7.42 -28.49
N TYR A 26 11.05 -7.55 -28.29
CA TYR A 26 10.33 -8.83 -28.41
C TYR A 26 9.72 -9.01 -29.79
N GLN A 27 9.58 -10.26 -30.23
CA GLN A 27 8.77 -10.59 -31.40
C GLN A 27 7.30 -10.69 -30.97
N VAL A 28 6.43 -9.84 -31.50
CA VAL A 28 5.02 -9.84 -31.11
C VAL A 28 4.15 -10.43 -32.22
N LEU A 29 3.36 -11.45 -31.89
CA LEU A 29 2.23 -11.91 -32.70
C LEU A 29 0.97 -11.27 -32.15
N SER A 30 0.21 -10.56 -32.99
CA SER A 30 -0.98 -9.81 -32.58
C SER A 30 -2.15 -10.08 -33.54
N PRO A 31 -2.69 -11.31 -33.55
CA PRO A 31 -3.83 -11.67 -34.40
C PRO A 31 -5.07 -10.84 -34.05
N GLU A 32 -5.93 -10.64 -35.04
CA GLU A 32 -7.17 -9.87 -34.86
C GLU A 32 -8.30 -10.74 -34.29
N GLU A 33 -8.33 -12.01 -34.68
CA GLU A 33 -9.35 -12.96 -34.26
C GLU A 33 -8.82 -13.98 -33.24
N ILE A 34 -9.69 -14.40 -32.32
CA ILE A 34 -9.31 -15.39 -31.30
C ILE A 34 -8.93 -16.73 -31.91
N ILE A 35 -9.59 -17.14 -33.01
CA ILE A 35 -9.30 -18.41 -33.69
C ILE A 35 -7.87 -18.40 -34.25
N GLU A 36 -7.46 -17.29 -34.85
CA GLU A 36 -6.08 -17.10 -35.33
C GLU A 36 -5.08 -17.10 -34.16
N ALA A 37 -5.43 -16.50 -33.02
CA ALA A 37 -4.62 -16.54 -31.81
C ALA A 37 -4.43 -17.96 -31.28
N ILE A 38 -5.50 -18.76 -31.27
CA ILE A 38 -5.45 -20.17 -30.88
C ILE A 38 -4.61 -20.99 -31.88
N ASN A 39 -4.70 -20.71 -33.18
CA ASN A 39 -3.88 -21.35 -34.19
C ASN A 39 -2.39 -21.02 -34.02
N HIS A 40 -2.05 -19.76 -33.70
CA HIS A 40 -0.68 -19.38 -33.36
C HIS A 40 -0.18 -20.06 -32.09
N TYR A 41 -1.03 -20.16 -31.07
CA TYR A 41 -0.73 -20.89 -29.83
C TYR A 41 -0.44 -22.38 -30.08
N ALA A 42 -1.22 -23.02 -30.96
CA ALA A 42 -1.05 -24.43 -31.28
C ALA A 42 0.20 -24.70 -32.14
N ALA A 43 0.52 -23.79 -33.07
CA ALA A 43 1.56 -24.01 -34.10
C ALA A 43 2.96 -23.55 -33.70
N LYS A 44 3.11 -22.64 -32.72
CA LYS A 44 4.40 -22.02 -32.39
C LYS A 44 4.80 -22.27 -30.93
N ASN A 45 6.10 -22.35 -30.70
CA ASN A 45 6.67 -22.26 -29.37
C ASN A 45 6.63 -20.79 -28.93
N LEU A 46 5.68 -20.45 -28.08
CA LEU A 46 5.54 -19.11 -27.50
C LEU A 46 6.28 -19.05 -26.16
N ASP A 47 6.98 -17.96 -25.90
CA ASP A 47 7.63 -17.73 -24.61
C ASP A 47 6.67 -17.13 -23.57
N LEU A 48 5.66 -16.38 -24.02
CA LEU A 48 4.69 -15.71 -23.17
C LEU A 48 3.38 -15.45 -23.94
N ILE A 49 2.25 -15.49 -23.23
CA ILE A 49 0.93 -15.11 -23.74
C ILE A 49 0.40 -13.95 -22.91
N ILE A 50 -0.07 -12.90 -23.57
CA ILE A 50 -0.75 -11.77 -22.96
C ILE A 50 -2.12 -11.66 -23.62
N ALA A 51 -3.20 -12.05 -22.95
CA ALA A 51 -4.51 -12.02 -23.56
C ALA A 51 -5.66 -11.76 -22.59
N GLU A 52 -6.82 -11.38 -23.13
CA GLU A 52 -8.05 -11.26 -22.35
C GLU A 52 -8.52 -12.61 -21.74
N PRO A 53 -9.30 -12.60 -20.64
CA PRO A 53 -9.77 -13.80 -19.95
C PRO A 53 -10.46 -14.84 -20.85
N GLN A 54 -11.14 -14.38 -21.89
CA GLN A 54 -11.87 -15.25 -22.83
C GLN A 54 -10.94 -16.26 -23.51
N PHE A 55 -9.65 -15.91 -23.70
CA PHE A 55 -8.65 -16.79 -24.28
C PHE A 55 -8.47 -18.08 -23.44
N LEU A 56 -8.41 -17.97 -22.11
CA LEU A 56 -8.33 -19.14 -21.21
C LEU A 56 -9.59 -19.99 -21.30
N THR A 57 -10.76 -19.36 -21.33
CA THR A 57 -12.04 -20.07 -21.47
C THR A 57 -12.07 -20.90 -22.77
N TYR A 58 -11.55 -20.35 -23.88
CA TYR A 58 -11.44 -21.08 -25.14
C TYR A 58 -10.47 -22.26 -25.05
N LEU A 59 -9.28 -22.08 -24.45
CA LEU A 59 -8.32 -23.18 -24.27
C LEU A 59 -8.89 -24.31 -23.40
N SER A 60 -9.56 -23.98 -22.30
CA SER A 60 -10.19 -24.95 -21.40
C SER A 60 -11.29 -25.75 -22.11
N ARG A 61 -12.12 -25.10 -22.94
CA ARG A 61 -13.14 -25.79 -23.75
C ARG A 61 -12.55 -26.76 -24.76
N GLN A 62 -11.38 -26.44 -25.31
CA GLN A 62 -10.64 -27.29 -26.24
C GLN A 62 -9.75 -28.33 -25.53
N SER A 63 -9.79 -28.39 -24.19
CA SER A 63 -8.94 -29.26 -23.37
C SER A 63 -7.44 -29.11 -23.67
N GLN A 64 -7.02 -27.90 -24.05
CA GLN A 64 -5.60 -27.61 -24.32
C GLN A 64 -4.92 -27.09 -23.05
N PRO A 65 -3.84 -27.74 -22.56
CA PRO A 65 -3.11 -27.25 -21.41
C PRO A 65 -2.35 -25.97 -21.78
N LEU A 66 -2.15 -25.08 -20.80
CA LEU A 66 -1.27 -23.90 -20.93
C LEU A 66 0.20 -24.32 -21.03
N ARG A 67 0.84 -24.04 -22.17
CA ARG A 67 2.25 -24.38 -22.46
C ARG A 67 3.24 -23.24 -22.20
N ALA A 68 2.74 -22.01 -22.05
CA ALA A 68 3.53 -20.82 -21.79
C ALA A 68 2.90 -20.03 -20.62
N PRO A 69 3.68 -19.21 -19.90
CA PRO A 69 3.14 -18.29 -18.90
C PRO A 69 2.05 -17.40 -19.52
N PHE A 70 0.94 -17.24 -18.79
CA PHE A 70 -0.21 -16.46 -19.23
C PHE A 70 -0.37 -15.21 -18.38
N VAL A 71 -0.46 -14.04 -19.02
CA VAL A 71 -0.78 -12.75 -18.40
C VAL A 71 -2.18 -12.35 -18.84
N ALA A 72 -3.09 -12.18 -17.88
CA ALA A 72 -4.46 -11.78 -18.18
C ALA A 72 -4.56 -10.27 -18.38
N LEU A 73 -5.16 -9.82 -19.49
CA LEU A 73 -5.52 -8.42 -19.73
C LEU A 73 -6.94 -8.15 -19.25
N LEU A 74 -7.13 -7.29 -18.26
CA LEU A 74 -8.45 -6.93 -17.73
C LEU A 74 -8.95 -5.65 -18.41
N ASP A 75 -10.25 -5.57 -18.75
CA ASP A 75 -10.84 -4.34 -19.32
C ASP A 75 -10.92 -3.18 -18.30
N ARG A 76 -10.90 -3.52 -17.00
CA ARG A 76 -10.96 -2.58 -15.89
C ARG A 76 -10.22 -3.13 -14.68
N THR A 77 -9.94 -2.27 -13.71
CA THR A 77 -9.37 -2.72 -12.43
C THR A 77 -10.44 -3.49 -11.64
N ASP A 78 -10.33 -4.82 -11.61
CA ASP A 78 -11.24 -5.72 -10.88
C ASP A 78 -10.42 -6.78 -10.11
N ALA A 79 -10.26 -6.54 -8.81
CA ALA A 79 -9.44 -7.40 -7.96
C ALA A 79 -10.02 -8.82 -7.82
N ARG A 80 -11.36 -8.97 -7.86
CA ARG A 80 -11.99 -10.27 -7.70
C ARG A 80 -11.73 -11.14 -8.92
N LEU A 81 -11.92 -10.58 -10.12
CA LEU A 81 -11.63 -11.27 -11.38
C LEU A 81 -10.13 -11.59 -11.50
N ALA A 82 -9.25 -10.68 -11.08
CA ALA A 82 -7.81 -10.93 -11.06
C ALA A 82 -7.44 -12.17 -10.21
N VAL A 83 -7.98 -12.26 -8.99
CA VAL A 83 -7.75 -13.41 -8.10
C VAL A 83 -8.27 -14.70 -8.74
N GLU A 84 -9.46 -14.67 -9.34
CA GLU A 84 -10.04 -15.83 -10.04
C GLU A 84 -9.15 -16.29 -11.20
N LEU A 85 -8.60 -15.36 -12.00
CA LEU A 85 -7.73 -15.70 -13.13
C LEU A 85 -6.39 -16.28 -12.68
N LEU A 86 -5.82 -15.77 -11.59
CA LEU A 86 -4.62 -16.34 -10.98
C LEU A 86 -4.87 -17.76 -10.47
N GLN A 87 -6.03 -18.02 -9.86
CA GLN A 87 -6.44 -19.37 -9.45
C GLN A 87 -6.62 -20.31 -10.66
N ASN A 88 -7.05 -19.77 -11.80
CA ASN A 88 -7.21 -20.49 -13.06
C ASN A 88 -5.91 -20.59 -13.90
N GLY A 89 -4.75 -20.30 -13.31
CA GLY A 89 -3.45 -20.55 -13.92
C GLY A 89 -2.80 -19.35 -14.63
N ALA A 90 -3.42 -18.17 -14.60
CA ALA A 90 -2.70 -16.94 -14.96
C ALA A 90 -1.53 -16.72 -13.99
N ARG A 91 -0.41 -16.21 -14.51
CA ARG A 91 0.77 -15.86 -13.70
C ARG A 91 0.73 -14.43 -13.20
N GLU A 92 0.07 -13.55 -13.94
CA GLU A 92 -0.08 -12.14 -13.60
C GLU A 92 -1.35 -11.58 -14.29
N CYS A 93 -1.85 -10.45 -13.79
CA CYS A 93 -2.90 -9.68 -14.42
C CYS A 93 -2.45 -8.23 -14.67
N LEU A 94 -2.78 -7.69 -15.84
CA LEU A 94 -2.57 -6.29 -16.19
C LEU A 94 -3.94 -5.63 -16.39
N SER A 95 -4.11 -4.44 -15.81
CA SER A 95 -5.32 -3.63 -15.96
C SER A 95 -4.99 -2.25 -16.52
N PRO A 96 -5.92 -1.60 -17.26
CA PRO A 96 -5.72 -0.26 -17.74
C PRO A 96 -5.63 0.74 -16.59
N PRO A 97 -4.84 1.83 -16.76
CA PRO A 97 -4.05 2.15 -17.95
C PRO A 97 -2.76 1.32 -18.05
N TYR A 98 -2.50 0.69 -19.20
CA TYR A 98 -1.32 -0.16 -19.43
C TYR A 98 -0.05 0.68 -19.57
N ARG A 99 0.65 0.91 -18.47
CA ARG A 99 1.90 1.67 -18.50
C ARG A 99 3.02 0.82 -19.09
N GLN A 100 3.82 1.43 -19.97
CA GLN A 100 4.96 0.76 -20.62
C GLN A 100 5.88 0.04 -19.62
N VAL A 101 6.18 0.69 -18.49
CA VAL A 101 7.07 0.13 -17.45
C VAL A 101 6.47 -1.12 -16.80
N GLU A 102 5.16 -1.13 -16.55
CA GLU A 102 4.45 -2.25 -15.92
C GLU A 102 4.36 -3.45 -16.88
N VAL A 103 4.01 -3.19 -18.15
CA VAL A 103 3.95 -4.23 -19.20
C VAL A 103 5.32 -4.87 -19.41
N VAL A 104 6.36 -4.06 -19.63
CA VAL A 104 7.72 -4.58 -19.89
C VAL A 104 8.31 -5.25 -18.65
N GLY A 105 8.09 -4.68 -17.45
CA GLY A 105 8.56 -5.26 -16.20
C GLY A 105 7.94 -6.63 -15.92
N THR A 106 6.63 -6.77 -16.16
CA THR A 106 5.91 -8.06 -16.01
C THR A 106 6.46 -9.11 -16.97
N VAL A 107 6.66 -8.73 -18.24
CA VAL A 107 7.22 -9.62 -19.27
C VAL A 107 8.64 -10.06 -18.91
N GLN A 108 9.50 -9.13 -18.50
CA GLN A 108 10.89 -9.44 -18.11
C GLN A 108 10.93 -10.38 -16.90
N TYR A 109 10.11 -10.10 -15.87
CA TYR A 109 9.99 -10.94 -14.69
C TYR A 109 9.58 -12.38 -15.04
N LEU A 110 8.51 -12.55 -15.83
CA LEU A 110 8.02 -13.88 -16.20
C LEU A 110 8.96 -14.64 -17.14
N LEU A 111 9.75 -13.92 -17.93
CA LEU A 111 10.75 -14.48 -18.84
C LEU A 111 12.13 -14.66 -18.19
N GLY A 112 12.28 -14.35 -16.88
CA GLY A 112 13.53 -14.47 -16.14
C GLY A 112 14.65 -13.55 -16.64
N GLU A 113 14.31 -12.41 -17.25
CA GLU A 113 15.29 -11.44 -17.74
C GLU A 113 15.61 -10.40 -16.67
N GLU A 114 16.90 -10.05 -16.54
CA GLU A 114 17.27 -8.87 -15.76
C GLU A 114 16.64 -7.60 -16.37
N PRO A 115 16.20 -6.64 -15.54
CA PRO A 115 15.54 -5.44 -16.02
C PRO A 115 16.45 -4.65 -16.96
N ARG A 116 16.13 -4.67 -18.26
CA ARG A 116 16.91 -3.93 -19.26
C ARG A 116 16.73 -2.44 -19.04
N LYS A 117 17.80 -1.76 -18.64
CA LYS A 117 17.84 -0.29 -18.58
C LYS A 117 17.56 0.25 -19.98
N ILE A 118 16.42 0.95 -20.16
CA ILE A 118 16.06 1.61 -21.41
C ILE A 118 17.08 2.71 -21.67
N LYS A 119 18.07 2.44 -22.52
CA LYS A 119 19.07 3.43 -22.94
C LYS A 119 18.46 4.31 -24.03
N LYS A 120 17.97 5.51 -23.68
CA LYS A 120 17.71 6.53 -24.71
C LYS A 120 19.06 7.12 -25.14
N PRO A 121 19.41 7.15 -26.45
CA PRO A 121 20.61 7.80 -26.92
C PRO A 121 20.42 9.31 -26.76
N ILE A 122 21.11 9.90 -25.78
CA ILE A 122 21.14 11.35 -25.58
C ILE A 122 22.41 11.85 -26.28
N THR A 123 22.25 12.48 -27.44
CA THR A 123 23.30 13.25 -28.09
C THR A 123 23.42 14.61 -27.40
N VAL A 124 24.42 14.76 -26.53
CA VAL A 124 24.67 16.02 -25.81
C VAL A 124 25.75 16.83 -26.56
N PRO A 125 25.48 18.08 -26.96
CA PRO A 125 26.47 18.94 -27.60
C PRO A 125 27.58 19.39 -26.63
N PHE A 126 28.77 19.60 -27.17
CA PHE A 126 30.08 19.75 -26.48
C PHE A 126 30.20 20.92 -25.48
N TRP A 127 29.27 21.89 -25.46
CA TRP A 127 29.31 23.09 -24.60
C TRP A 127 28.51 22.96 -23.29
N LEU A 128 27.82 21.84 -23.07
CA LEU A 128 26.99 21.62 -21.87
C LEU A 128 27.70 21.31 -20.53
N PRO A 129 29.01 20.95 -20.40
CA PRO A 129 29.51 20.46 -19.11
C PRO A 129 29.61 21.56 -18.03
N PHE A 130 29.79 22.83 -18.40
CA PHE A 130 29.91 23.92 -17.43
C PHE A 130 28.56 24.46 -16.92
N VAL A 131 27.60 24.70 -17.81
CA VAL A 131 26.23 25.11 -17.42
C VAL A 131 25.44 23.92 -16.86
N GLY A 132 25.63 22.74 -17.45
CA GLY A 132 25.05 21.49 -16.97
C GLY A 132 25.60 21.07 -15.61
N GLY A 133 26.88 21.31 -15.31
CA GLY A 133 27.46 20.99 -14.00
C GLY A 133 26.79 21.76 -12.85
N LEU A 134 26.62 23.08 -13.00
CA LEU A 134 25.92 23.91 -12.01
C LEU A 134 24.42 23.60 -11.93
N PHE A 135 23.76 23.34 -13.07
CA PHE A 135 22.36 22.95 -13.09
C PHE A 135 22.13 21.57 -12.46
N LEU A 136 23.01 20.59 -12.71
CA LEU A 136 22.97 19.26 -12.09
C LEU A 136 23.33 19.31 -10.61
N LEU A 137 24.26 20.18 -10.18
CA LEU A 137 24.51 20.45 -8.76
C LEU A 137 23.32 21.11 -8.08
N GLY A 138 22.66 22.06 -8.75
CA GLY A 138 21.42 22.68 -8.30
C GLY A 138 20.28 21.65 -8.18
N LEU A 139 20.08 20.83 -9.21
CA LEU A 139 19.14 19.71 -9.19
C LEU A 139 19.51 18.68 -8.12
N TRP A 140 20.77 18.34 -7.93
CA TRP A 140 21.20 17.40 -6.89
C TRP A 140 21.04 17.98 -5.49
N TRP A 141 21.25 19.29 -5.30
CA TRP A 141 20.96 19.94 -4.03
C TRP A 141 19.45 20.00 -3.74
N PHE A 142 18.64 20.23 -4.78
CA PHE A 142 17.19 20.38 -4.68
C PHE A 142 16.44 19.04 -4.61
N PHE A 143 16.87 18.05 -5.40
CA PHE A 143 16.27 16.71 -5.52
C PHE A 143 17.08 15.62 -4.80
N GLY A 144 18.40 15.73 -4.70
CA GLY A 144 19.25 14.76 -3.99
C GLY A 144 19.08 14.79 -2.46
N LYS A 145 18.38 15.79 -1.92
CA LYS A 145 17.92 15.83 -0.52
C LYS A 145 16.52 15.27 -0.32
N GLN A 146 15.93 14.58 -1.31
CA GLN A 146 14.71 13.83 -1.02
C GLN A 146 15.04 12.82 0.08
N PRO A 147 14.32 12.86 1.21
CA PRO A 147 14.57 11.92 2.29
C PRO A 147 14.40 10.52 1.74
N ALA A 148 15.42 9.68 1.88
CA ALA A 148 15.35 8.30 1.43
C ALA A 148 14.11 7.66 2.07
N VAL A 149 13.14 7.28 1.23
CA VAL A 149 12.00 6.49 1.68
C VAL A 149 12.54 5.12 2.00
N GLN A 150 12.48 4.74 3.26
CA GLN A 150 12.86 3.40 3.68
C GLN A 150 11.63 2.50 3.54
N ILE A 151 11.81 1.40 2.80
CA ILE A 151 10.78 0.39 2.58
C ILE A 151 11.23 -0.85 3.34
N ILE A 152 10.37 -1.34 4.22
CA ILE A 152 10.63 -2.53 5.03
C ILE A 152 9.50 -3.51 4.75
N ASP A 153 9.85 -4.70 4.30
CA ASP A 153 8.89 -5.78 4.11
C ASP A 153 8.49 -6.32 5.49
N LEU A 154 7.18 -6.40 5.73
CA LEU A 154 6.63 -6.95 6.96
C LEU A 154 6.34 -8.44 6.74
N PRO A 155 6.58 -9.31 7.75
CA PRO A 155 6.37 -10.75 7.61
C PRO A 155 4.89 -11.18 7.72
N TYR A 156 3.96 -10.23 7.82
CA TYR A 156 2.53 -10.47 8.02
C TYR A 156 1.69 -9.69 7.01
N ASP A 157 0.48 -10.18 6.79
CA ASP A 157 -0.31 -9.84 5.62
C ASP A 157 -1.19 -8.62 5.84
N GLU A 158 -1.74 -8.40 7.03
CA GLU A 158 -2.85 -7.48 7.25
C GLU A 158 -2.63 -6.54 8.45
N PRO A 159 -1.56 -5.71 8.43
CA PRO A 159 -1.32 -4.71 9.46
C PRO A 159 -2.42 -3.68 9.52
N THR A 160 -2.99 -3.42 10.69
CA THR A 160 -4.13 -2.49 10.90
C THR A 160 -3.80 -1.25 11.68
N ALA A 161 -2.84 -1.32 12.59
CA ALA A 161 -2.39 -0.16 13.32
C ALA A 161 -0.88 -0.15 13.42
N ILE A 162 -0.35 1.05 13.56
CA ILE A 162 1.04 1.30 13.87
C ILE A 162 1.09 2.35 14.97
N LEU A 163 1.98 2.14 15.92
CA LEU A 163 2.30 3.08 16.97
C LEU A 163 3.83 3.15 17.02
N ALA A 164 4.40 4.34 17.09
CA ALA A 164 5.83 4.52 17.19
C ALA A 164 6.14 5.39 18.40
N ASP A 165 7.04 4.94 19.26
CA ASP A 165 7.58 5.75 20.34
C ASP A 165 9.11 5.88 20.22
N ARG A 166 9.78 6.33 21.28
CA ARG A 166 11.22 6.57 21.26
C ARG A 166 12.06 5.31 21.05
N ASN A 167 11.55 4.17 21.50
CA ASN A 167 12.33 2.94 21.63
C ASN A 167 11.78 1.83 20.74
N PHE A 168 10.47 1.82 20.49
CA PHE A 168 9.83 0.74 19.75
C PHE A 168 8.83 1.24 18.72
N ILE A 169 8.54 0.33 17.80
CA ILE A 169 7.42 0.41 16.87
C ILE A 169 6.52 -0.80 17.15
N TRP A 170 5.26 -0.53 17.44
CA TRP A 170 4.23 -1.55 17.58
C TRP A 170 3.38 -1.58 16.33
N ILE A 171 3.11 -2.78 15.84
CA ILE A 171 2.25 -2.99 14.69
C ILE A 171 1.22 -4.04 15.09
N SER A 172 -0.06 -3.75 14.89
CA SER A 172 -1.11 -4.75 15.04
C SER A 172 -1.46 -5.35 13.69
N ASP A 173 -1.87 -6.62 13.68
CA ASP A 173 -2.42 -7.30 12.52
C ASP A 173 -3.72 -7.98 12.95
N TRP A 174 -4.83 -7.63 12.28
CA TRP A 174 -6.15 -8.15 12.65
C TRP A 174 -6.37 -9.59 12.25
N TYR A 175 -5.68 -10.06 11.19
CA TYR A 175 -5.83 -11.39 10.65
C TYR A 175 -5.12 -12.42 11.54
N THR A 176 -3.87 -12.13 11.91
CA THR A 176 -3.07 -12.93 12.85
C THR A 176 -3.42 -12.67 14.31
N GLN A 177 -4.33 -11.72 14.58
CA GLN A 177 -4.76 -11.33 15.93
C GLN A 177 -3.57 -11.07 16.86
N SER A 178 -2.59 -10.30 16.37
CA SER A 178 -1.31 -10.14 17.06
C SER A 178 -0.85 -8.68 17.11
N ILE A 179 -0.07 -8.35 18.14
CA ILE A 179 0.69 -7.11 18.25
C ILE A 179 2.18 -7.47 18.22
N TYR A 180 2.89 -6.94 17.23
CA TYR A 180 4.33 -7.09 17.04
C TYR A 180 5.03 -5.87 17.61
N GLN A 181 6.02 -6.08 18.48
CA GLN A 181 6.89 -5.04 19.00
C GLN A 181 8.25 -5.15 18.34
N TYR A 182 8.69 -4.07 17.72
CA TYR A 182 10.00 -3.93 17.09
C TYR A 182 10.85 -2.95 17.86
N GLU A 183 12.11 -3.29 18.13
CA GLU A 183 13.10 -2.31 18.56
C GLU A 183 13.31 -1.32 17.41
N GLN A 184 13.23 -0.03 17.70
CA GLN A 184 13.54 1.01 16.73
C GLN A 184 15.07 1.18 16.68
N PRO A 185 15.76 0.76 15.61
CA PRO A 185 17.18 1.00 15.53
C PRO A 185 17.41 2.49 15.28
N VAL A 186 18.36 3.05 16.02
CA VAL A 186 18.79 4.45 15.80
C VAL A 186 19.49 4.61 14.44
N LEU A 187 20.00 3.52 13.85
CA LEU A 187 20.91 3.55 12.68
C LEU A 187 20.74 2.42 11.64
N GLU A 188 19.83 1.44 11.80
CA GLU A 188 19.81 0.24 10.96
C GLU A 188 18.67 0.19 9.92
N ARG A 189 18.89 -0.62 8.87
CA ARG A 189 17.95 -0.82 7.76
C ARG A 189 16.78 -1.77 8.09
N TYR A 190 16.83 -2.44 9.23
CA TYR A 190 15.90 -3.51 9.59
C TYR A 190 15.36 -3.30 11.00
N PHE A 191 14.08 -3.57 11.21
CA PHE A 191 13.51 -3.61 12.54
C PHE A 191 13.78 -4.98 13.18
N ARG A 192 14.33 -4.98 14.40
CA ARG A 192 14.51 -6.21 15.17
C ARG A 192 13.22 -6.51 15.91
N LEU A 193 12.60 -7.64 15.62
CA LEU A 193 11.43 -8.11 16.35
C LEU A 193 11.83 -8.44 17.79
N SER A 194 11.21 -7.75 18.75
CA SER A 194 11.41 -7.96 20.19
C SER A 194 10.44 -9.00 20.70
N THR A 195 9.14 -8.74 20.51
CA THR A 195 8.05 -9.47 21.17
C THR A 195 6.87 -9.61 20.22
N VAL A 196 6.10 -10.69 20.37
CA VAL A 196 4.83 -10.92 19.67
C VAL A 196 3.78 -11.33 20.70
N ASN A 197 2.73 -10.52 20.84
CA ASN A 197 1.59 -10.82 21.69
C ASN A 197 0.43 -11.27 20.81
N HIS A 198 0.06 -12.55 20.91
CA HIS A 198 -1.05 -13.14 20.17
C HIS A 198 -2.31 -13.22 21.04
N PHE A 199 -3.47 -12.96 20.44
CA PHE A 199 -4.77 -12.99 21.10
C PHE A 199 -5.67 -13.98 20.37
N SER A 200 -6.44 -14.77 21.12
CA SER A 200 -7.36 -15.76 20.54
C SER A 200 -8.78 -15.24 20.31
N ASP A 201 -9.11 -14.10 20.91
CA ASP A 201 -10.48 -13.60 21.07
C ASP A 201 -10.71 -12.23 20.43
N PHE A 202 -9.68 -11.51 19.98
CA PHE A 202 -9.85 -10.24 19.27
C PHE A 202 -8.72 -9.90 18.29
N GLY A 203 -9.06 -9.20 17.20
CA GLY A 203 -8.11 -8.61 16.27
C GLY A 203 -7.87 -7.12 16.56
N PRO A 204 -6.68 -6.71 17.01
CA PRO A 204 -6.40 -5.30 17.29
C PRO A 204 -6.39 -4.46 16.00
N VAL A 205 -7.10 -3.32 16.01
CA VAL A 205 -7.22 -2.41 14.85
C VAL A 205 -6.74 -0.98 15.12
N ALA A 206 -6.55 -0.61 16.39
CA ALA A 206 -5.91 0.65 16.76
C ALA A 206 -5.07 0.48 18.02
N LEU A 207 -3.97 1.23 18.10
CA LEU A 207 -3.00 1.21 19.19
C LEU A 207 -2.73 2.64 19.69
N ALA A 208 -2.56 2.79 21.00
CA ALA A 208 -2.08 4.02 21.64
C ALA A 208 -1.37 3.68 22.95
N LYS A 209 -0.56 4.61 23.44
CA LYS A 209 0.21 4.44 24.67
C LYS A 209 0.03 5.66 25.57
N LYS A 210 -0.16 5.42 26.87
CA LYS A 210 -0.24 6.44 27.93
C LYS A 210 0.51 5.92 29.16
N ASP A 211 1.39 6.75 29.72
CA ASP A 211 2.17 6.42 30.93
C ASP A 211 2.88 5.05 30.87
N ASP A 212 3.53 4.79 29.73
CA ASP A 212 4.17 3.53 29.38
C ASP A 212 3.28 2.28 29.24
N VAL A 213 1.96 2.45 29.35
CA VAL A 213 0.99 1.39 29.17
C VAL A 213 0.44 1.39 27.74
N LEU A 214 0.47 0.22 27.09
CA LEU A 214 -0.11 0.02 25.76
C LEU A 214 -1.61 -0.24 25.88
N TYR A 215 -2.37 0.41 25.02
CA TYR A 215 -3.81 0.20 24.84
C TYR A 215 -4.09 -0.25 23.42
N SER A 216 -5.10 -1.10 23.26
CA SER A 216 -5.62 -1.49 21.94
C SER A 216 -7.14 -1.45 21.90
N ILE A 217 -7.68 -1.18 20.71
CA ILE A 217 -9.10 -1.37 20.40
C ILE A 217 -9.22 -2.38 19.26
N GLY A 218 -10.16 -3.31 19.37
CA GLY A 218 -10.54 -4.23 18.31
C GLY A 218 -11.74 -3.72 17.49
N ASN A 219 -12.16 -4.50 16.49
CA ASN A 219 -13.40 -4.19 15.74
C ASN A 219 -14.67 -4.27 16.60
N ASP A 220 -14.58 -4.85 17.80
CA ASP A 220 -15.64 -4.94 18.79
C ASP A 220 -15.85 -3.64 19.60
N GLY A 221 -14.99 -2.63 19.42
CA GLY A 221 -15.07 -1.37 20.14
C GLY A 221 -14.66 -1.46 21.61
N ILE A 222 -14.09 -2.59 22.04
CA ILE A 222 -13.65 -2.81 23.42
C ILE A 222 -12.20 -2.30 23.57
N LEU A 223 -12.02 -1.34 24.49
CA LEU A 223 -10.72 -0.83 24.89
C LEU A 223 -10.05 -1.79 25.87
N ARG A 224 -8.84 -2.22 25.51
CA ARG A 224 -8.03 -3.15 26.30
C ARG A 224 -6.73 -2.50 26.74
N ARG A 225 -6.32 -2.80 27.96
CA ARG A 225 -5.04 -2.41 28.57
C ARG A 225 -4.11 -3.62 28.61
N HIS A 226 -2.87 -3.43 28.15
CA HIS A 226 -1.84 -4.46 28.17
C HIS A 226 -0.88 -4.17 29.33
N SER A 227 -0.88 -5.01 30.36
CA SER A 227 0.24 -5.06 31.30
C SER A 227 1.46 -5.53 30.52
N GLY A 228 2.60 -4.85 30.60
CA GLY A 228 3.78 -5.13 29.75
C GLY A 228 4.42 -6.52 29.92
N ASP A 229 3.74 -7.47 30.57
CA ASP A 229 4.07 -8.88 30.63
C ASP A 229 3.50 -9.60 29.39
N GLU A 230 4.38 -10.26 28.62
CA GLU A 230 4.08 -10.91 27.34
C GLU A 230 2.99 -11.99 27.44
N HIS A 231 2.75 -12.54 28.63
CA HIS A 231 1.77 -13.60 28.85
C HIS A 231 0.48 -13.13 29.53
N SER A 232 0.39 -11.84 29.84
CA SER A 232 -0.79 -11.30 30.51
C SER A 232 -1.96 -11.17 29.53
N VAL A 233 -3.13 -11.65 29.95
CA VAL A 233 -4.38 -11.41 29.23
C VAL A 233 -4.69 -9.92 29.32
N PRO A 234 -4.98 -9.24 28.18
CA PRO A 234 -5.33 -7.83 28.22
C PRO A 234 -6.56 -7.58 29.08
N GLU A 235 -6.48 -6.57 29.93
CA GLU A 235 -7.59 -6.16 30.77
C GLU A 235 -8.59 -5.34 29.97
N ILE A 236 -9.88 -5.69 30.06
CA ILE A 236 -10.96 -4.90 29.48
C ILE A 236 -11.17 -3.66 30.33
N VAL A 237 -10.93 -2.49 29.73
CA VAL A 237 -11.05 -1.19 30.40
C VAL A 237 -12.43 -0.59 30.21
N ALA A 238 -12.95 -0.65 28.99
CA ALA A 238 -14.23 -0.06 28.62
C ALA A 238 -14.80 -0.67 27.33
N ASP A 239 -16.12 -0.67 27.21
CA ASP A 239 -16.82 -0.86 25.94
C ASP A 239 -17.22 0.52 25.40
N LEU A 240 -16.54 0.96 24.34
CA LEU A 240 -16.73 2.30 23.77
C LEU A 240 -17.94 2.37 22.84
N LYS A 241 -18.55 1.22 22.48
CA LYS A 241 -19.71 1.12 21.57
C LYS A 241 -19.52 1.84 20.24
N ILE A 242 -18.29 1.82 19.71
CA ILE A 242 -17.92 2.38 18.40
C ILE A 242 -17.45 1.27 17.47
N THR A 243 -17.70 1.45 16.17
CA THR A 243 -17.29 0.51 15.12
C THR A 243 -16.47 1.23 14.06
N GLY A 244 -15.75 0.46 13.23
CA GLY A 244 -14.96 1.03 12.13
C GLY A 244 -13.77 1.87 12.60
N VAL A 245 -13.18 1.53 13.75
CA VAL A 245 -12.02 2.22 14.33
C VAL A 245 -10.80 2.06 13.42
N THR A 246 -10.13 3.17 13.11
CA THR A 246 -8.95 3.22 12.23
C THR A 246 -7.73 3.91 12.85
N GLY A 247 -7.89 4.51 14.03
CA GLY A 247 -6.79 5.13 14.75
C GLY A 247 -7.22 5.60 16.12
N MET A 248 -6.27 5.71 17.04
CA MET A 248 -6.51 6.33 18.34
C MET A 248 -5.22 6.96 18.89
N CYS A 249 -5.36 7.96 19.76
CA CYS A 249 -4.25 8.53 20.50
C CYS A 249 -4.74 9.09 21.85
N PHE A 250 -3.86 9.12 22.85
CA PHE A 250 -4.10 9.90 24.05
C PHE A 250 -3.60 11.32 23.85
N ALA A 251 -4.42 12.30 24.22
CA ALA A 251 -4.03 13.70 24.23
C ALA A 251 -4.77 14.43 25.34
N ASP A 252 -4.00 15.16 26.14
CA ASP A 252 -4.48 15.81 27.36
C ASP A 252 -5.15 14.75 28.27
N ASP A 253 -6.33 15.04 28.81
CA ASP A 253 -7.09 14.12 29.67
C ASP A 253 -8.04 13.19 28.90
N TYR A 254 -7.83 13.04 27.58
CA TYR A 254 -8.76 12.34 26.70
C TYR A 254 -8.10 11.24 25.87
N LEU A 255 -8.89 10.19 25.62
CA LEU A 255 -8.66 9.23 24.55
C LEU A 255 -9.41 9.73 23.32
N TRP A 256 -8.70 9.91 22.23
CA TRP A 256 -9.27 10.28 20.94
C TRP A 256 -9.28 9.07 20.04
N VAL A 257 -10.42 8.81 19.39
CA VAL A 257 -10.59 7.66 18.50
C VAL A 257 -11.19 8.13 17.20
N VAL A 258 -10.61 7.72 16.08
CA VAL A 258 -11.12 8.03 14.75
C VAL A 258 -11.66 6.78 14.09
N THR A 259 -12.80 6.92 13.42
CA THR A 259 -13.48 5.85 12.68
C THR A 259 -13.61 6.25 11.20
N ASN A 260 -13.73 5.26 10.31
CA ASN A 260 -13.93 5.49 8.87
C ASN A 260 -15.33 5.11 8.35
N ASN A 261 -16.15 4.43 9.15
CA ASN A 261 -17.51 4.05 8.79
C ASN A 261 -18.44 3.96 10.03
N PRO A 262 -19.13 5.05 10.42
CA PRO A 262 -19.09 6.39 9.80
C PRO A 262 -17.75 7.09 10.03
N ALA A 263 -17.39 8.03 9.16
CA ALA A 263 -16.17 8.84 9.33
C ALA A 263 -16.38 9.87 10.45
N LYS A 264 -15.87 9.58 11.66
CA LYS A 264 -16.05 10.42 12.86
C LYS A 264 -14.79 10.46 13.71
N LEU A 265 -14.64 11.53 14.48
CA LEU A 265 -13.68 11.65 15.58
C LEU A 265 -14.46 11.66 16.90
N TYR A 266 -14.07 10.80 17.82
CA TYR A 266 -14.65 10.69 19.16
C TYR A 266 -13.63 11.09 20.21
N GLN A 267 -14.11 11.72 21.28
CA GLN A 267 -13.35 12.05 22.47
C GLN A 267 -13.94 11.32 23.67
N PHE A 268 -13.13 10.60 24.43
CA PHE A 268 -13.52 9.90 25.65
C PHE A 268 -12.70 10.41 26.83
N ASN A 269 -13.33 10.66 27.97
CA ASN A 269 -12.61 11.08 29.18
C ASN A 269 -11.75 9.93 29.72
N THR A 270 -10.46 10.14 30.00
CA THR A 270 -9.58 9.02 30.40
C THR A 270 -9.86 8.43 31.78
N SER A 271 -10.58 9.13 32.65
CA SER A 271 -10.90 8.64 33.99
C SER A 271 -12.13 7.71 34.00
N SER A 272 -13.04 7.88 33.05
CA SER A 272 -14.31 7.12 33.00
C SER A 272 -14.55 6.40 31.67
N PHE A 273 -13.81 6.75 30.62
CA PHE A 273 -14.05 6.38 29.22
C PHE A 273 -15.48 6.64 28.73
N ASN A 274 -16.19 7.56 29.40
CA ASN A 274 -17.48 8.03 28.92
C ASN A 274 -17.30 8.87 27.64
N PRO A 275 -18.21 8.74 26.66
CA PRO A 275 -18.17 9.54 25.46
C PRO A 275 -18.36 11.02 25.83
N GLY A 276 -17.44 11.85 25.35
CA GLY A 276 -17.50 13.30 25.45
C GLY A 276 -18.18 13.88 24.22
N ARG A 277 -17.38 14.30 23.24
CA ARG A 277 -17.85 14.91 22.00
C ARG A 277 -17.54 14.03 20.80
N GLU A 278 -18.31 14.22 19.74
CA GLU A 278 -18.07 13.64 18.42
C GLU A 278 -18.05 14.72 17.34
N TRP A 279 -17.23 14.52 16.32
CA TRP A 279 -17.12 15.40 15.15
C TRP A 279 -17.24 14.57 13.87
N ASN A 280 -17.94 15.11 12.89
CA ASN A 280 -18.04 14.47 11.57
C ASN A 280 -16.75 14.71 10.77
N CYS A 281 -16.26 13.66 10.10
CA CYS A 281 -15.11 13.69 9.20
C CYS A 281 -15.56 13.49 7.74
N SER A 282 -16.66 14.13 7.32
CA SER A 282 -17.34 13.83 6.04
C SER A 282 -16.44 13.93 4.80
N ASP A 283 -15.41 14.77 4.86
CA ASP A 283 -14.60 15.12 3.70
C ASP A 283 -13.32 14.28 3.57
N ILE A 284 -13.08 13.36 4.52
CA ILE A 284 -11.89 12.51 4.54
C ILE A 284 -12.22 11.07 4.96
N GLN A 285 -11.37 10.13 4.58
CA GLN A 285 -11.38 8.75 5.09
C GLN A 285 -10.17 8.54 6.00
N PRO A 286 -10.28 8.89 7.29
CA PRO A 286 -9.12 8.94 8.17
C PRO A 286 -8.60 7.55 8.54
N ILE A 287 -7.28 7.39 8.52
CA ILE A 287 -6.54 6.25 9.08
C ILE A 287 -5.40 6.78 9.93
N GLY A 288 -5.25 6.20 11.12
CA GLY A 288 -4.32 6.65 12.14
C GLY A 288 -4.73 8.00 12.74
N LEU A 289 -4.26 8.26 13.96
CA LEU A 289 -4.51 9.53 14.62
C LEU A 289 -3.32 9.87 15.49
N GLU A 290 -2.79 11.08 15.34
CA GLU A 290 -1.68 11.58 16.15
C GLU A 290 -1.95 13.02 16.58
N LYS A 291 -1.83 13.31 17.87
CA LYS A 291 -1.92 14.68 18.38
C LYS A 291 -0.69 15.49 17.99
N VAL A 292 -0.92 16.70 17.50
CA VAL A 292 0.11 17.73 17.30
C VAL A 292 -0.32 19.03 17.98
N ASN A 293 0.58 20.01 18.09
CA ASN A 293 0.28 21.26 18.81
C ASN A 293 -1.04 21.89 18.35
N ASP A 294 -1.23 22.02 17.04
CA ASP A 294 -2.36 22.77 16.47
C ASP A 294 -3.59 21.90 16.17
N GLY A 295 -3.58 20.59 16.45
CA GLY A 295 -4.67 19.71 16.02
C GLY A 295 -4.32 18.23 16.06
N PHE A 296 -4.89 17.47 15.12
CA PHE A 296 -4.58 16.07 14.89
C PHE A 296 -4.06 15.85 13.47
N LEU A 297 -3.08 14.96 13.32
CA LEU A 297 -2.70 14.44 12.02
C LEU A 297 -3.38 13.10 11.80
N THR A 298 -3.95 12.95 10.60
CA THR A 298 -4.46 11.68 10.10
C THR A 298 -4.05 11.54 8.63
N LEU A 299 -4.02 10.31 8.13
CA LEU A 299 -3.87 10.03 6.71
C LEU A 299 -5.26 9.85 6.10
N ASP A 300 -5.61 10.66 5.12
CA ASP A 300 -6.83 10.45 4.34
C ASP A 300 -6.56 9.42 3.24
N THR A 301 -7.23 8.26 3.31
CA THR A 301 -7.05 7.18 2.31
C THR A 301 -7.59 7.55 0.94
N PHE A 302 -8.57 8.44 0.87
CA PHE A 302 -9.15 8.86 -0.40
C PHE A 302 -8.18 9.77 -1.17
N SER A 303 -7.74 10.88 -0.56
CA SER A 303 -6.78 11.79 -1.19
C SER A 303 -5.32 11.32 -1.13
N ARG A 304 -5.02 10.29 -0.30
CA ARG A 304 -3.68 9.77 0.00
C ARG A 304 -2.73 10.84 0.53
N ARG A 305 -3.24 11.68 1.43
CA ARG A 305 -2.51 12.81 2.02
C ARG A 305 -2.58 12.79 3.52
N VAL A 306 -1.47 13.17 4.15
CA VAL A 306 -1.48 13.50 5.57
C VAL A 306 -2.11 14.89 5.71
N VAL A 307 -3.19 14.94 6.48
CA VAL A 307 -3.99 16.14 6.71
C VAL A 307 -3.91 16.55 8.17
N LEU A 308 -3.84 17.86 8.42
CA LEU A 308 -4.01 18.45 9.73
C LEU A 308 -5.47 18.83 9.91
N VAL A 309 -6.08 18.29 10.96
CA VAL A 309 -7.50 18.42 11.23
C VAL A 309 -7.73 18.94 12.64
N ASN A 310 -8.69 19.85 12.78
CA ASN A 310 -9.04 20.46 14.06
C ASN A 310 -10.52 20.24 14.35
N PRO A 311 -10.87 19.81 15.58
CA PRO A 311 -12.26 19.83 16.01
C PRO A 311 -12.70 21.30 16.20
N GLU A 312 -13.61 21.79 15.35
CA GLU A 312 -14.20 23.13 15.46
C GLU A 312 -15.73 23.03 15.38
N GLY A 313 -16.43 23.44 16.44
CA GLY A 313 -17.88 23.21 16.54
C GLY A 313 -18.19 21.71 16.53
N ASN A 314 -18.97 21.26 15.55
CA ASN A 314 -19.37 19.86 15.35
C ASN A 314 -18.67 19.21 14.13
N GLU A 315 -17.76 19.93 13.48
CA GLU A 315 -17.07 19.47 12.28
C GLU A 315 -15.57 19.38 12.50
N LEU A 316 -14.95 18.51 11.71
CA LEU A 316 -13.53 18.37 11.65
C LEU A 316 -12.98 19.24 10.51
N VAL A 317 -12.42 20.40 10.84
CA VAL A 317 -11.97 21.37 9.84
C VAL A 317 -10.56 21.02 9.35
N LEU A 318 -10.43 20.83 8.03
CA LEU A 318 -9.15 20.65 7.36
C LEU A 318 -8.37 21.97 7.39
N LYS A 319 -7.29 22.03 8.19
CA LYS A 319 -6.45 23.24 8.30
C LYS A 319 -5.36 23.30 7.25
N LYS A 320 -4.71 22.16 6.98
CA LYS A 320 -3.53 22.13 6.12
C LYS A 320 -3.32 20.76 5.50
N ASN A 321 -2.87 20.76 4.25
CA ASN A 321 -2.27 19.59 3.62
C ASN A 321 -0.78 19.54 3.99
N CYS A 322 -0.38 18.56 4.80
CA CYS A 322 0.96 18.51 5.40
C CYS A 322 2.01 17.77 4.57
N SER A 323 1.68 17.27 3.36
CA SER A 323 2.70 16.63 2.50
C SER A 323 2.51 16.93 1.01
N SER A 324 3.65 17.10 0.32
CA SER A 324 3.78 16.72 -1.10
C SER A 324 3.26 15.29 -1.23
N ARG A 325 2.34 15.03 -2.17
CA ARG A 325 1.73 13.70 -2.44
C ARG A 325 2.67 12.57 -2.03
N ILE A 326 2.20 11.62 -1.22
CA ILE A 326 2.87 10.32 -1.06
C ILE A 326 2.88 9.72 -2.47
N LEU A 327 3.93 10.07 -3.20
CA LEU A 327 4.08 9.82 -4.62
C LEU A 327 4.49 8.37 -4.66
N ILE A 328 3.55 7.56 -5.15
CA ILE A 328 3.70 6.14 -5.46
C ILE A 328 3.43 5.27 -4.24
N LEU A 329 2.34 4.49 -4.32
CA LEU A 329 2.35 3.02 -4.40
C LEU A 329 0.92 2.52 -4.64
N SER A 330 0.76 1.61 -5.60
CA SER A 330 -0.45 0.77 -5.68
C SER A 330 -0.60 0.01 -4.36
N GLY A 331 -1.84 -0.11 -3.89
CA GLY A 331 -2.13 -0.77 -2.61
C GLY A 331 -3.12 0.00 -1.73
N ARG A 332 -3.57 -0.69 -0.69
CA ARG A 332 -4.48 -0.17 0.35
C ARG A 332 -3.62 0.32 1.52
N ILE A 333 -3.80 1.59 1.90
CA ILE A 333 -3.23 2.12 3.14
C ILE A 333 -4.01 1.51 4.29
N THR A 334 -3.31 0.96 5.28
CA THR A 334 -3.96 0.29 6.41
C THR A 334 -3.65 0.91 7.75
N ALA A 335 -2.48 1.54 7.91
CA ALA A 335 -2.09 2.18 9.16
C ALA A 335 -1.23 3.43 8.93
N PHE A 336 -1.31 4.38 9.87
CA PHE A 336 -0.50 5.60 9.89
C PHE A 336 -0.08 5.94 11.32
N ALA A 337 1.18 6.29 11.50
CA ALA A 337 1.72 6.83 12.74
C ALA A 337 2.81 7.87 12.45
N ARG A 338 3.15 8.64 13.46
CA ARG A 338 4.24 9.60 13.40
C ARG A 338 5.19 9.40 14.57
N LEU A 339 6.48 9.60 14.31
CA LEU A 339 7.48 9.80 15.35
C LEU A 339 8.38 10.98 15.02
N LYS A 340 8.35 12.01 15.86
CA LYS A 340 9.16 13.23 15.68
C LYS A 340 8.95 13.84 14.28
N LYS A 341 9.96 13.82 13.41
CA LYS A 341 9.91 14.34 12.02
C LYS A 341 9.65 13.25 10.97
N ARG A 342 9.52 12.00 11.40
CA ARG A 342 9.26 10.83 10.55
C ARG A 342 7.80 10.44 10.64
N ALA A 343 7.24 10.01 9.52
CA ALA A 343 5.97 9.31 9.49
C ALA A 343 6.18 7.90 8.99
N PHE A 344 5.33 7.03 9.50
CA PHE A 344 5.26 5.62 9.21
C PHE A 344 3.89 5.36 8.61
N VAL A 345 3.89 4.79 7.42
CA VAL A 345 2.66 4.38 6.74
C VAL A 345 2.81 2.93 6.37
N THR A 346 1.84 2.12 6.78
CA THR A 346 1.77 0.74 6.32
C THR A 346 0.83 0.66 5.12
N ILE A 347 1.32 0.03 4.06
CA ILE A 347 0.59 -0.18 2.81
C ILE A 347 0.53 -1.67 2.54
N LEU A 348 -0.68 -2.19 2.41
CA LEU A 348 -0.97 -3.49 1.83
C LEU A 348 -0.76 -3.39 0.33
N VAL A 349 0.39 -3.89 -0.14
CA VAL A 349 0.80 -3.81 -1.56
C VAL A 349 0.14 -4.94 -2.37
N SER A 350 -0.08 -6.10 -1.75
CA SER A 350 -0.83 -7.23 -2.29
C SER A 350 -1.46 -8.03 -1.13
N PRO A 351 -2.40 -8.96 -1.38
CA PRO A 351 -3.02 -9.78 -0.33
C PRO A 351 -2.05 -10.60 0.53
N LYS A 352 -0.77 -10.72 0.12
CA LYS A 352 0.25 -11.53 0.80
C LYS A 352 1.53 -10.75 1.15
N HIS A 353 1.54 -9.43 0.89
CA HIS A 353 2.73 -8.62 1.10
C HIS A 353 2.34 -7.23 1.59
N SER A 354 2.64 -6.98 2.86
CA SER A 354 2.56 -5.66 3.45
C SER A 354 3.95 -5.04 3.55
N LYS A 355 3.99 -3.73 3.30
CA LYS A 355 5.22 -2.95 3.36
C LYS A 355 5.04 -1.76 4.28
N LEU A 356 6.05 -1.53 5.10
CA LEU A 356 6.17 -0.35 5.95
C LEU A 356 7.02 0.71 5.25
N PHE A 357 6.44 1.87 5.04
CA PHE A 357 7.08 3.04 4.47
C PHE A 357 7.42 4.02 5.58
N CYS A 358 8.70 4.36 5.68
CA CYS A 358 9.18 5.41 6.57
C CYS A 358 9.69 6.58 5.73
N PHE A 359 9.12 7.76 5.93
CA PHE A 359 9.50 9.00 5.24
C PHE A 359 9.45 10.20 6.17
N ASN A 360 10.17 11.27 5.83
CA ASN A 360 10.11 12.51 6.60
C ASN A 360 8.89 13.34 6.18
N ILE A 361 8.15 13.86 7.16
CA ILE A 361 7.08 14.83 6.92
C ILE A 361 7.54 16.21 7.37
N ARG A 362 7.29 17.22 6.53
CA ARG A 362 7.40 18.64 6.89
C ARG A 362 6.00 19.17 7.14
N ILE A 363 5.70 19.44 8.40
CA ILE A 363 4.41 20.01 8.82
C ILE A 363 4.44 21.52 8.65
#